data_AF-A0A1S8D673-F1
#
_entry.id   AF-A0A1S8D673-F1
#
_cell.length_a   1.000
_cell.length_b   1.000
_cell.length_c   1.000
_cell.angle_alpha   90.00
_cell.angle_beta   90.00
_cell.angle_gamma   90.00
#
_symmetry.space_group_name_H-M   'P 1'
#
loop_
_entity.id
_entity.type
_entity.pdbx_description
1 polymer ?
#
loop_
_entity_poly.entity_id
_entity_poly.type
_entity_poly.pdbx_seq_one_letter_code
_entity_poly.pdbx_strand_id
1 'polypeptide(L)'
;MATPAGGVVQAPGAPRPSFGLGVTLDHLDLDGLLAPGRSWEALSAELGGFDANLRLAADRVRLRGVTAERAGLDAALEAGRLTLRQFTGRVAGADVTASGVAMLGAQPRLSDLMLEVAAPDPRPLFAALPGSWPDGTRLAGAPLTLRLSGGGPLDALGLRLEGDWSDLRLDSSGVLDLPERKLAGYVTLRHPGVPRLVRDLTGWEGAEGWLGQGSMSLIANFTAGPQGVSSDRFDLVAGTLRTGGQLSLALAGGEAGAIRPRLTGRLVAEDLPLPAPVLDARPLPLDPLRLLDLDVAVAAGRIGPWGGPLLEDSESTVRLLDGLLEVDVARGRLRGGDASGRLVLHAAEDVPQVELQGRVAGTTLEGTLTGWPLDLRDGMGDAVFRLSAQGRSPSAMLATLGGEGSLELRQGVLLGIDGEAALQAARAPGAQAEARLRQALAGGETPFSRLTMALRLQDGRARIVSGEVSATDLLLGLGGEIDLTRRMLDLGVSLRIPDGPEVRLRLAGPAAAPKRVPELTPWLLWRAERGL
;
A
#
# COMPACT_ATOMS: atom_id res chain seq x y z
N MET A 1 -36.58 -30.74 28.15
CA MET A 1 -36.67 -31.92 29.03
C MET A 1 -35.25 -32.35 29.40
N ALA A 2 -35.05 -32.83 30.62
CA ALA A 2 -33.77 -33.35 31.10
C ALA A 2 -33.91 -34.85 31.28
N THR A 3 -33.07 -35.65 30.64
CA THR A 3 -33.06 -37.10 30.81
C THR A 3 -31.79 -37.45 31.59
N PRO A 4 -31.88 -37.77 32.89
CA PRO A 4 -30.69 -38.13 33.67
C PRO A 4 -30.18 -39.50 33.22
N ALA A 5 -28.89 -39.58 32.88
CA ALA A 5 -28.24 -40.83 32.45
C ALA A 5 -27.55 -41.57 33.61
N GLY A 6 -27.45 -40.94 34.80
CA GLY A 6 -26.93 -41.54 36.03
C GLY A 6 -26.21 -40.51 36.91
N GLY A 7 -26.28 -40.68 38.24
CA GLY A 7 -25.56 -39.86 39.19
C GLY A 7 -25.19 -40.65 40.44
N VAL A 8 -23.95 -40.50 40.90
CA VAL A 8 -23.45 -41.11 42.15
C VAL A 8 -22.95 -39.99 43.04
N VAL A 9 -23.47 -39.93 44.26
CA VAL A 9 -23.03 -39.01 45.32
C VAL A 9 -22.51 -39.87 46.46
N GLN A 10 -21.26 -39.66 46.87
CA GLN A 10 -20.70 -40.29 48.07
C GLN A 10 -20.40 -39.21 49.13
N ALA A 11 -21.05 -39.31 50.29
CA ALA A 11 -20.50 -38.92 51.60
C ALA A 11 -21.44 -39.43 52.72
N PRO A 12 -20.90 -40.09 53.77
CA PRO A 12 -20.07 -39.39 54.77
C PRO A 12 -18.77 -40.13 55.18
N GLY A 13 -17.67 -39.39 55.33
CA GLY A 13 -16.39 -39.84 55.91
C GLY A 13 -15.10 -39.40 55.19
N ALA A 14 -15.20 -38.90 53.96
CA ALA A 14 -14.05 -38.44 53.17
C ALA A 14 -13.79 -36.92 53.37
N PRO A 15 -12.53 -36.46 53.38
CA PRO A 15 -12.17 -35.05 53.58
C PRO A 15 -12.59 -34.11 52.43
N ARG A 16 -12.99 -34.65 51.27
CA ARG A 16 -13.57 -33.93 50.13
C ARG A 16 -14.78 -34.70 49.58
N PRO A 17 -15.96 -34.07 49.43
CA PRO A 17 -17.10 -34.72 48.80
C PRO A 17 -16.86 -34.92 47.30
N SER A 18 -17.33 -36.04 46.75
CA SER A 18 -17.21 -36.35 45.31
C SER A 18 -18.57 -36.61 44.66
N PHE A 19 -18.75 -36.14 43.42
CA PHE A 19 -19.98 -36.29 42.66
C PHE A 19 -19.74 -36.67 41.19
N GLY A 20 -20.45 -37.67 40.69
CA GLY A 20 -20.50 -38.01 39.26
C GLY A 20 -21.86 -37.65 38.66
N LEU A 21 -21.90 -36.91 37.55
CA LEU A 21 -23.13 -36.48 36.89
C LEU A 21 -23.07 -36.68 35.37
N GLY A 22 -23.97 -37.50 34.84
CA GLY A 22 -24.20 -37.68 33.40
C GLY A 22 -25.60 -37.23 33.01
N VAL A 23 -25.75 -36.18 32.20
CA VAL A 23 -27.08 -35.64 31.82
C VAL A 23 -27.14 -35.25 30.35
N THR A 24 -28.28 -35.55 29.73
CA THR A 24 -28.65 -35.03 28.41
C THR A 24 -29.80 -34.03 28.56
N LEU A 25 -29.64 -32.84 27.97
CA LEU A 25 -30.54 -31.70 28.11
C LEU A 25 -30.91 -31.14 26.74
N ASP A 26 -32.12 -30.60 26.56
CA ASP A 26 -32.41 -29.84 25.33
C ASP A 26 -31.73 -28.45 25.38
N HIS A 27 -31.78 -27.79 26.54
CA HIS A 27 -31.21 -26.46 26.73
C HIS A 27 -30.54 -26.33 28.10
N LEU A 28 -29.37 -25.68 28.11
CA LEU A 28 -28.62 -25.34 29.31
C LEU A 28 -28.20 -23.87 29.25
N ASP A 29 -28.63 -23.09 30.24
CA ASP A 29 -28.19 -21.71 30.42
C ASP A 29 -27.18 -21.63 31.57
N LEU A 30 -25.94 -21.28 31.23
CA LEU A 30 -24.82 -21.17 32.17
C LEU A 30 -24.65 -19.74 32.71
N ASP A 31 -25.40 -18.75 32.21
CA ASP A 31 -25.26 -17.34 32.61
C ASP A 31 -25.60 -17.13 34.08
N GLY A 32 -26.58 -17.88 34.59
CA GLY A 32 -26.96 -17.88 36.00
C GLY A 32 -25.97 -18.61 36.92
N LEU A 33 -25.12 -19.47 36.38
CA LEU A 33 -24.16 -20.28 37.15
C LEU A 33 -22.76 -19.64 37.22
N LEU A 34 -22.37 -18.85 36.22
CA LEU A 34 -21.05 -18.24 36.10
C LEU A 34 -21.16 -16.71 36.02
N ALA A 35 -21.48 -16.08 37.16
CA ALA A 35 -21.67 -14.64 37.26
C ALA A 35 -20.47 -13.83 36.68
N PRO A 36 -20.72 -12.72 35.95
CA PRO A 36 -19.66 -11.83 35.48
C PRO A 36 -18.85 -11.21 36.63
N GLY A 37 -17.54 -11.00 36.43
CA GLY A 37 -16.69 -10.28 37.38
C GLY A 37 -16.09 -11.10 38.53
N ARG A 38 -16.32 -12.42 38.60
CA ARG A 38 -15.61 -13.28 39.56
C ARG A 38 -14.12 -13.35 39.24
N SER A 39 -13.27 -13.11 40.25
CA SER A 39 -11.83 -13.32 40.13
C SER A 39 -11.51 -14.81 40.03
N TRP A 40 -10.38 -15.14 39.42
CA TRP A 40 -9.92 -16.52 39.32
C TRP A 40 -9.66 -17.14 40.70
N GLU A 41 -9.24 -16.32 41.67
CA GLU A 41 -9.08 -16.72 43.07
C GLU A 41 -10.40 -17.15 43.71
N ALA A 42 -11.49 -16.41 43.50
CA ALA A 42 -12.81 -16.75 44.02
C ALA A 42 -13.33 -18.06 43.40
N LEU A 43 -13.18 -18.22 42.08
CA LEU A 43 -13.50 -19.47 41.37
C LEU A 43 -12.67 -20.66 41.89
N SER A 44 -11.39 -20.45 42.14
CA SER A 44 -10.51 -21.47 42.70
C SER A 44 -10.91 -21.88 44.12
N ALA A 45 -11.32 -20.93 44.96
CA ALA A 45 -11.74 -21.21 46.33
C ALA A 45 -13.05 -22.02 46.37
N GLU A 46 -13.99 -21.71 45.49
CA GLU A 46 -15.27 -22.44 45.39
C GLU A 46 -15.09 -23.86 44.84
N LEU A 47 -14.30 -24.01 43.77
CA LEU A 47 -14.11 -25.31 43.09
C LEU A 47 -13.12 -26.21 43.84
N GLY A 48 -12.20 -25.67 44.65
CA GLY A 48 -11.23 -26.48 45.39
C GLY A 48 -11.81 -27.31 46.54
N GLY A 49 -13.10 -27.13 46.87
CA GLY A 49 -13.78 -27.76 47.99
C GLY A 49 -14.36 -29.16 47.72
N PHE A 50 -14.38 -29.62 46.47
CA PHE A 50 -15.01 -30.89 46.09
C PHE A 50 -14.36 -31.51 44.86
N ASP A 51 -14.66 -32.79 44.63
CA ASP A 51 -14.29 -33.51 43.42
C ASP A 51 -15.55 -33.77 42.57
N ALA A 52 -15.44 -33.67 41.25
CA ALA A 52 -16.57 -33.88 40.35
C ALA A 52 -16.16 -34.57 39.05
N ASN A 53 -17.03 -35.41 38.51
CA ASN A 53 -16.90 -35.97 37.17
C ASN A 53 -18.18 -35.70 36.39
N LEU A 54 -18.07 -34.98 35.28
CA LEU A 54 -19.18 -34.37 34.58
C LEU A 54 -19.18 -34.79 33.11
N ARG A 55 -20.29 -35.38 32.67
CA ARG A 55 -20.56 -35.63 31.25
C ARG A 55 -21.90 -35.01 30.88
N LEU A 56 -21.87 -33.95 30.08
CA LEU A 56 -23.06 -33.25 29.63
C LEU A 56 -23.18 -33.31 28.11
N ALA A 57 -24.39 -33.52 27.63
CA ALA A 57 -24.75 -33.30 26.24
C ALA A 57 -25.98 -32.39 26.20
N ALA A 58 -25.93 -31.34 25.40
CA ALA A 58 -27.06 -30.44 25.23
C ALA A 58 -27.23 -29.97 23.78
N ASP A 59 -28.47 -29.91 23.30
CA ASP A 59 -28.74 -29.40 21.95
C ASP A 59 -28.39 -27.92 21.85
N ARG A 60 -28.58 -27.16 22.94
CA ARG A 60 -28.21 -25.75 23.02
C ARG A 60 -27.66 -25.36 24.39
N VAL A 61 -26.43 -24.83 24.42
CA VAL A 61 -25.81 -24.22 25.61
C VAL A 61 -25.68 -22.72 25.38
N ARG A 62 -26.06 -21.90 26.35
CA ARG A 62 -25.84 -20.45 26.33
C ARG A 62 -24.87 -20.05 27.44
N LEU A 63 -23.82 -19.31 27.08
CA LEU A 63 -22.87 -18.71 28.01
C LEU A 63 -22.41 -17.34 27.48
N ARG A 64 -22.58 -16.31 28.30
CA ARG A 64 -22.29 -14.89 28.12
C ARG A 64 -22.78 -14.36 26.78
N GLY A 65 -24.02 -14.71 26.43
CA GLY A 65 -24.64 -14.36 25.14
C GLY A 65 -24.18 -15.21 23.95
N VAL A 66 -23.13 -16.04 24.09
CA VAL A 66 -22.69 -16.99 23.07
C VAL A 66 -23.53 -18.26 23.17
N THR A 67 -24.02 -18.74 22.02
CA THR A 67 -24.82 -19.97 21.94
C THR A 67 -24.03 -21.05 21.20
N ALA A 68 -23.86 -22.21 21.84
CA ALA A 68 -23.29 -23.41 21.25
C ALA A 68 -24.42 -24.44 21.00
N GLU A 69 -24.50 -24.94 19.79
CA GLU A 69 -25.43 -26.00 19.39
C GLU A 69 -24.74 -27.36 19.39
N ARG A 70 -25.50 -28.44 19.66
CA ARG A 70 -24.96 -29.82 19.71
C ARG A 70 -23.73 -29.92 20.62
N ALA A 71 -23.82 -29.29 21.78
CA ALA A 71 -22.72 -29.15 22.71
C ALA A 71 -22.52 -30.43 23.52
N GLY A 72 -21.31 -30.99 23.48
CA GLY A 72 -20.86 -32.06 24.36
C GLY A 72 -19.75 -31.55 25.26
N LEU A 73 -19.83 -31.85 26.57
CA LEU A 73 -18.82 -31.52 27.57
C LEU A 73 -18.46 -32.77 28.36
N ASP A 74 -17.17 -33.05 28.43
CA ASP A 74 -16.59 -34.09 29.27
C ASP A 74 -15.48 -33.48 30.12
N ALA A 75 -15.72 -33.36 31.43
CA ALA A 75 -14.83 -32.71 32.36
C ALA A 75 -14.74 -33.43 33.71
N ALA A 76 -13.62 -33.27 34.41
CA ALA A 76 -13.41 -33.76 35.76
C ALA A 76 -12.72 -32.68 36.61
N LEU A 77 -13.02 -32.65 37.90
CA LEU A 77 -12.40 -31.80 38.90
C LEU A 77 -11.92 -32.70 40.03
N GLU A 78 -10.61 -32.76 40.24
CA GLU A 78 -10.00 -33.63 41.25
C GLU A 78 -8.95 -32.82 42.01
N ALA A 79 -9.14 -32.64 43.31
CA ALA A 79 -8.20 -31.95 44.18
C ALA A 79 -7.77 -30.54 43.71
N GLY A 80 -8.69 -29.78 43.10
CA GLY A 80 -8.39 -28.45 42.53
C GLY A 80 -7.77 -28.49 41.12
N ARG A 81 -7.65 -29.67 40.52
CA ARG A 81 -7.30 -29.85 39.10
C ARG A 81 -8.57 -30.04 38.27
N LEU A 82 -8.89 -29.04 37.45
CA LEU A 82 -9.96 -29.11 36.46
C LEU A 82 -9.40 -29.65 35.14
N THR A 83 -9.88 -30.80 34.69
CA THR A 83 -9.52 -31.42 33.42
C THR A 83 -10.72 -31.35 32.49
N LEU A 84 -10.64 -30.58 31.41
CA LEU A 84 -11.55 -30.64 30.27
C LEU A 84 -11.02 -31.70 29.31
N ARG A 85 -11.59 -32.90 29.36
CA ARG A 85 -11.22 -34.00 28.46
C ARG A 85 -11.62 -33.68 27.03
N GLN A 86 -12.85 -33.19 26.86
CA GLN A 86 -13.36 -32.80 25.56
C GLN A 86 -14.54 -31.83 25.70
N PHE A 87 -14.51 -30.76 24.93
CA PHE A 87 -15.66 -29.98 24.54
C PHE A 87 -15.85 -30.10 23.03
N THR A 88 -17.09 -30.24 22.58
CA THR A 88 -17.47 -30.17 21.17
C THR A 88 -18.75 -29.35 21.05
N GLY A 89 -18.92 -28.60 19.98
CA GLY A 89 -20.16 -27.89 19.70
C GLY A 89 -20.06 -27.02 18.46
N ARG A 90 -21.19 -26.47 18.03
CA ARG A 90 -21.27 -25.52 16.92
C ARG A 90 -21.57 -24.13 17.45
N VAL A 91 -20.65 -23.19 17.30
CA VAL A 91 -20.79 -21.81 17.76
C VAL A 91 -20.80 -20.90 16.54
N ALA A 92 -21.89 -20.14 16.35
CA ALA A 92 -22.02 -19.21 15.23
C ALA A 92 -21.66 -19.85 13.86
N GLY A 93 -22.14 -21.07 13.61
CA GLY A 93 -21.87 -21.80 12.37
C GLY A 93 -20.51 -22.49 12.27
N ALA A 94 -19.58 -22.24 13.21
CA ALA A 94 -18.28 -22.89 13.29
C ALA A 94 -18.35 -24.13 14.19
N ASP A 95 -17.71 -25.22 13.78
CA ASP A 95 -17.51 -26.38 14.64
C ASP A 95 -16.28 -26.13 15.53
N VAL A 96 -16.46 -26.31 16.84
CA VAL A 96 -15.47 -25.98 17.88
C VAL A 96 -15.18 -27.23 18.68
N THR A 97 -13.90 -27.53 18.88
CA THR A 97 -13.42 -28.55 19.81
C THR A 97 -12.45 -27.92 20.80
N ALA A 98 -12.50 -28.31 22.07
CA ALA A 98 -11.54 -27.82 23.06
C ALA A 98 -11.19 -28.88 24.10
N SER A 99 -9.97 -28.82 24.62
CA SER A 99 -9.52 -29.61 25.76
C SER A 99 -8.44 -28.86 26.53
N GLY A 100 -8.19 -29.28 27.76
CA GLY A 100 -7.09 -28.74 28.54
C GLY A 100 -7.26 -28.98 30.02
N VAL A 101 -6.27 -28.49 30.77
CA VAL A 101 -6.19 -28.68 32.21
C VAL A 101 -5.93 -27.34 32.87
N ALA A 102 -6.70 -27.03 33.92
CA ALA A 102 -6.48 -25.88 34.79
C ALA A 102 -6.13 -26.35 36.21
N MET A 103 -4.94 -25.98 36.69
CA MET A 103 -4.60 -26.06 38.12
C MET A 103 -5.16 -24.81 38.79
N LEU A 104 -6.13 -25.01 39.66
CA LEU A 104 -6.71 -23.97 40.49
C LEU A 104 -5.85 -23.80 41.75
N GLY A 105 -5.60 -22.56 42.15
CA GLY A 105 -4.84 -22.23 43.36
C GLY A 105 -4.42 -20.77 43.38
N ALA A 106 -3.57 -20.39 44.35
CA ALA A 106 -3.02 -19.04 44.48
C ALA A 106 -2.19 -18.60 43.25
N GLN A 107 -1.58 -19.57 42.55
CA GLN A 107 -0.90 -19.36 41.28
C GLN A 107 -1.51 -20.27 40.23
N PRO A 108 -2.55 -19.80 39.54
CA PRO A 108 -3.26 -20.62 38.57
C PRO A 108 -2.40 -20.91 37.33
N ARG A 109 -2.53 -22.13 36.82
CA ARG A 109 -1.79 -22.57 35.64
C ARG A 109 -2.70 -23.33 34.70
N LEU A 110 -2.47 -23.16 33.42
CA LEU A 110 -3.10 -23.94 32.37
C LEU A 110 -2.07 -24.88 31.74
N SER A 111 -2.46 -26.10 31.40
CA SER A 111 -1.63 -27.03 30.62
C SER A 111 -2.48 -27.76 29.60
N ASP A 112 -1.81 -28.29 28.57
CA ASP A 112 -2.43 -29.11 27.53
C ASP A 112 -3.64 -28.41 26.86
N LEU A 113 -3.60 -27.08 26.81
CA LEU A 113 -4.64 -26.30 26.18
C LEU A 113 -4.66 -26.63 24.70
N MET A 114 -5.86 -26.88 24.19
CA MET A 114 -6.12 -27.14 22.79
C MET A 114 -7.49 -26.60 22.45
N LEU A 115 -7.59 -25.83 21.37
CA LEU A 115 -8.83 -25.31 20.82
C LEU A 115 -8.73 -25.39 19.30
N GLU A 116 -9.65 -26.10 18.67
CA GLU A 116 -9.80 -26.11 17.21
C GLU A 116 -11.12 -25.46 16.81
N VAL A 117 -11.07 -24.66 15.76
CA VAL A 117 -12.23 -24.00 15.17
C VAL A 117 -12.21 -24.26 13.68
N ALA A 118 -13.31 -24.80 13.15
CA ALA A 118 -13.52 -24.98 11.71
C ALA A 118 -14.81 -24.28 11.30
N ALA A 119 -14.68 -23.21 10.52
CA ALA A 119 -15.79 -22.38 10.06
C ALA A 119 -15.83 -22.38 8.53
N PRO A 120 -16.78 -23.09 7.88
CA PRO A 120 -16.95 -23.02 6.44
C PRO A 120 -17.29 -21.61 5.92
N ASP A 121 -17.97 -20.82 6.75
CA ASP A 121 -18.21 -19.39 6.58
C ASP A 121 -18.02 -18.71 7.96
N PRO A 122 -16.94 -17.95 8.17
CA PRO A 122 -16.62 -17.36 9.47
C PRO A 122 -17.35 -16.04 9.74
N ARG A 123 -18.15 -15.49 8.81
CA ARG A 123 -18.86 -14.21 9.04
C ARG A 123 -19.76 -14.21 10.29
N PRO A 124 -20.55 -15.26 10.58
CA PRO A 124 -21.35 -15.27 11.81
C PRO A 124 -20.46 -15.35 13.06
N LEU A 125 -19.29 -15.99 12.97
CA LEU A 125 -18.30 -16.02 14.05
C LEU A 125 -17.72 -14.61 14.29
N PHE A 126 -17.35 -13.88 13.24
CA PHE A 126 -16.87 -12.49 13.36
C PHE A 126 -17.92 -11.56 13.95
N ALA A 127 -19.20 -11.72 13.59
CA ALA A 127 -20.30 -10.94 14.16
C ALA A 127 -20.52 -11.23 15.66
N ALA A 128 -20.09 -12.38 16.16
CA ALA A 128 -20.16 -12.75 17.57
C ALA A 128 -18.93 -12.31 18.38
N LEU A 129 -17.83 -11.94 17.73
CA LEU A 129 -16.60 -11.50 18.37
C LEU A 129 -16.58 -9.97 18.51
N PRO A 130 -16.06 -9.43 19.62
CA PRO A 130 -15.89 -7.99 19.76
C PRO A 130 -14.89 -7.45 18.73
N GLY A 131 -15.12 -6.24 18.22
CA GLY A 131 -14.24 -5.54 17.27
C GLY A 131 -14.88 -5.29 15.91
N SER A 132 -14.16 -4.56 15.05
CA SER A 132 -14.52 -4.34 13.64
C SER A 132 -13.78 -5.36 12.78
N TRP A 133 -14.51 -6.33 12.24
CA TRP A 133 -13.97 -7.39 11.38
C TRP A 133 -14.26 -7.11 9.90
N PRO A 134 -13.39 -7.52 8.97
CA PRO A 134 -13.55 -7.24 7.54
C PRO A 134 -14.61 -8.16 6.91
N ASP A 135 -15.87 -7.96 7.25
CA ASP A 135 -17.04 -8.77 6.86
C ASP A 135 -17.50 -8.57 5.41
N GLY A 136 -17.13 -7.45 4.79
CA GLY A 136 -17.47 -7.11 3.39
C GLY A 136 -16.53 -7.66 2.31
N THR A 137 -15.45 -8.35 2.70
CA THR A 137 -14.44 -8.86 1.75
C THR A 137 -14.80 -10.25 1.21
N ARG A 138 -14.20 -10.68 0.09
CA ARG A 138 -14.40 -12.05 -0.39
C ARG A 138 -13.73 -13.06 0.54
N LEU A 139 -12.58 -12.69 1.10
CA LEU A 139 -11.88 -13.49 2.10
C LEU A 139 -12.77 -13.70 3.35
N ALA A 140 -13.56 -12.69 3.75
CA ALA A 140 -14.48 -12.74 4.88
C ALA A 140 -15.37 -13.98 4.93
N GLY A 141 -15.87 -14.42 3.78
CA GLY A 141 -16.77 -15.57 3.64
C GLY A 141 -16.07 -16.87 3.29
N ALA A 142 -14.73 -16.87 3.20
CA ALA A 142 -13.96 -18.04 2.84
C ALA A 142 -13.72 -18.96 4.05
N PRO A 143 -13.56 -20.29 3.85
CA PRO A 143 -13.36 -21.24 4.94
C PRO A 143 -12.16 -20.89 5.82
N LEU A 144 -12.35 -21.01 7.13
CA LEU A 144 -11.36 -20.72 8.17
C LEU A 144 -11.18 -21.95 9.06
N THR A 145 -9.94 -22.39 9.24
CA THR A 145 -9.53 -23.37 10.25
C THR A 145 -8.49 -22.74 11.17
N LEU A 146 -8.67 -22.88 12.48
CA LEU A 146 -7.74 -22.39 13.49
C LEU A 146 -7.47 -23.49 14.51
N ARG A 147 -6.23 -23.57 14.98
CA ARG A 147 -5.79 -24.43 16.07
C ARG A 147 -4.93 -23.61 17.03
N LEU A 148 -5.43 -23.42 18.25
CA LEU A 148 -4.70 -22.81 19.35
C LEU A 148 -4.25 -23.91 20.31
N SER A 149 -3.00 -23.85 20.75
CA SER A 149 -2.46 -24.73 21.79
C SER A 149 -1.55 -23.98 22.75
N GLY A 150 -1.34 -24.49 23.96
CA GLY A 150 -0.51 -23.78 24.93
C GLY A 150 -0.54 -24.29 26.36
N GLY A 151 0.14 -23.55 27.23
CA GLY A 151 0.23 -23.82 28.66
C GLY A 151 1.21 -22.89 29.37
N GLY A 152 1.08 -22.76 30.68
CA GLY A 152 1.84 -21.83 31.50
C GLY A 152 1.03 -21.26 32.67
N PRO A 153 1.66 -20.45 33.53
CA PRO A 153 0.94 -19.59 34.47
C PRO A 153 0.18 -18.48 33.72
N LEU A 154 -0.85 -17.90 34.33
CA LEU A 154 -1.72 -16.92 33.64
C LEU A 154 -1.04 -15.60 33.26
N ASP A 155 0.05 -15.23 33.95
CA ASP A 155 0.88 -14.06 33.68
C ASP A 155 1.97 -14.33 32.62
N ALA A 156 2.18 -15.58 32.23
CA ALA A 156 3.13 -15.97 31.19
C ALA A 156 2.63 -17.21 30.42
N LEU A 157 1.43 -17.13 29.84
CA LEU A 157 0.81 -18.24 29.14
C LEU A 157 1.43 -18.39 27.74
N GLY A 158 2.21 -19.45 27.52
CA GLY A 158 2.76 -19.78 26.21
C GLY A 158 1.66 -20.29 25.29
N LEU A 159 1.53 -19.68 24.11
CA LEU A 159 0.49 -19.96 23.11
C LEU A 159 1.11 -20.20 21.73
N ARG A 160 0.52 -21.12 20.97
CA ARG A 160 0.79 -21.37 19.56
C ARG A 160 -0.53 -21.43 18.80
N LEU A 161 -0.66 -20.60 17.77
CA LEU A 161 -1.81 -20.49 16.90
C LEU A 161 -1.40 -20.86 15.48
N GLU A 162 -2.07 -21.83 14.89
CA GLU A 162 -1.93 -22.23 13.49
C GLU A 162 -3.28 -22.14 12.80
N GLY A 163 -3.31 -21.87 11.51
CA GLY A 163 -4.57 -21.92 10.78
C GLY A 163 -4.46 -21.60 9.30
N ASP A 164 -5.56 -21.86 8.60
CA ASP A 164 -5.72 -21.57 7.19
C ASP A 164 -7.01 -20.78 6.99
N TRP A 165 -6.92 -19.67 6.26
CA TRP A 165 -8.06 -18.88 5.83
C TRP A 165 -8.07 -18.84 4.30
N SER A 166 -8.86 -19.71 3.69
CA SER A 166 -8.68 -20.06 2.28
C SER A 166 -7.23 -20.52 1.99
N ASP A 167 -6.49 -19.78 1.16
CA ASP A 167 -5.10 -20.06 0.80
C ASP A 167 -4.10 -19.33 1.72
N LEU A 168 -4.57 -18.50 2.66
CA LEU A 168 -3.74 -17.77 3.61
C LEU A 168 -3.41 -18.68 4.79
N ARG A 169 -2.14 -19.04 4.95
CA ARG A 169 -1.65 -19.81 6.09
C ARG A 169 -1.09 -18.89 7.17
N LEU A 170 -1.46 -19.15 8.41
CA LEU A 170 -1.02 -18.48 9.63
C LEU A 170 -0.26 -19.47 10.54
N ASP A 171 0.90 -19.06 11.04
CA ASP A 171 1.62 -19.71 12.14
C ASP A 171 2.07 -18.61 13.10
N SER A 172 1.73 -18.70 14.38
CA SER A 172 2.06 -17.72 15.39
C SER A 172 2.39 -18.40 16.70
N SER A 173 3.37 -17.86 17.43
CA SER A 173 3.72 -18.31 18.78
C SER A 173 4.06 -17.12 19.66
N GLY A 174 3.63 -17.14 20.92
CA GLY A 174 3.87 -16.04 21.83
C GLY A 174 3.56 -16.35 23.29
N VAL A 175 3.72 -15.35 24.13
CA VAL A 175 3.44 -15.38 25.57
C VAL A 175 2.38 -14.33 25.87
N LEU A 176 1.27 -14.76 26.47
CA LEU A 176 0.19 -13.90 26.93
C LEU A 176 0.30 -13.68 28.44
N ASP A 177 0.46 -12.42 28.83
CA ASP A 177 0.16 -11.95 30.17
C ASP A 177 -1.35 -11.63 30.21
N LEU A 178 -2.13 -12.57 30.74
CA LEU A 178 -3.58 -12.48 30.77
C LEU A 178 -4.08 -11.35 31.70
N PRO A 179 -3.52 -11.14 32.91
CA PRO A 179 -3.82 -9.98 33.76
C PRO A 179 -3.62 -8.64 33.04
N GLU A 180 -2.47 -8.43 32.41
CA GLU A 180 -2.13 -7.17 31.72
C GLU A 180 -2.72 -7.07 30.31
N ARG A 181 -3.27 -8.18 29.78
CA ARG A 181 -3.76 -8.33 28.41
C ARG A 181 -2.70 -7.99 27.36
N LYS A 182 -1.46 -8.40 27.63
CA LYS A 182 -0.31 -8.17 26.75
C LYS A 182 0.14 -9.49 26.12
N LEU A 183 0.25 -9.50 24.81
CA LEU A 183 0.73 -10.65 24.04
C LEU A 183 2.00 -10.25 23.30
N ALA A 184 3.08 -11.00 23.48
CA ALA A 184 4.31 -10.82 22.73
C ALA A 184 4.70 -12.11 22.02
N GLY A 185 5.16 -12.04 20.78
CA GLY A 185 5.46 -13.23 20.01
C GLY A 185 5.96 -12.98 18.60
N TYR A 186 5.80 -14.00 17.77
CA TYR A 186 6.14 -13.99 16.36
C TYR A 186 4.97 -14.52 15.55
N VAL A 187 4.78 -13.96 14.36
CA VAL A 187 3.77 -14.38 13.40
C VAL A 187 4.41 -14.59 12.03
N THR A 188 3.98 -15.64 11.34
CA THR A 188 4.28 -15.92 9.94
C THR A 188 2.96 -16.03 9.19
N LEU A 189 2.79 -15.23 8.14
CA LEU A 189 1.70 -15.35 7.17
C LEU A 189 2.27 -15.76 5.83
N ARG A 190 1.60 -16.67 5.13
CA ARG A 190 1.98 -17.10 3.77
C ARG A 190 0.76 -17.19 2.88
N HIS A 191 0.87 -16.70 1.66
CA HIS A 191 -0.17 -16.85 0.65
C HIS A 191 0.45 -17.18 -0.71
N PRO A 192 -0.07 -18.14 -1.49
CA PRO A 192 0.56 -18.60 -2.72
C PRO A 192 0.50 -17.59 -3.88
N GLY A 193 -0.42 -16.62 -3.86
CA GLY A 193 -0.51 -15.61 -4.92
C GLY A 193 -1.01 -14.24 -4.44
N VAL A 194 -0.18 -13.21 -4.55
CA VAL A 194 -0.49 -11.84 -4.14
C VAL A 194 -1.70 -11.25 -4.88
N PRO A 195 -1.85 -11.38 -6.21
CA PRO A 195 -2.98 -10.76 -6.91
C PRO A 195 -4.33 -11.27 -6.43
N ARG A 196 -4.41 -12.58 -6.14
CA ARG A 196 -5.62 -13.21 -5.58
C ARG A 196 -5.92 -12.67 -4.19
N LEU A 197 -4.92 -12.61 -3.30
CA LEU A 197 -5.08 -12.07 -1.96
C LEU A 197 -5.58 -10.62 -1.99
N VAL A 198 -4.95 -9.76 -2.79
CA VAL A 198 -5.34 -8.35 -2.89
C VAL A 198 -6.76 -8.22 -3.43
N ARG A 199 -7.11 -8.99 -4.47
CA ARG A 199 -8.48 -9.02 -5.02
C ARG A 199 -9.49 -9.50 -3.97
N ASP A 200 -9.15 -10.50 -3.18
CA ASP A 200 -10.07 -11.09 -2.21
C ASP A 200 -10.25 -10.20 -0.97
N LEU A 201 -9.22 -9.42 -0.60
CA LEU A 201 -9.26 -8.42 0.47
C LEU A 201 -9.89 -7.09 0.07
N THR A 202 -9.64 -6.62 -1.16
CA THR A 202 -9.95 -5.23 -1.57
C THR A 202 -10.89 -5.12 -2.78
N GLY A 203 -11.09 -6.21 -3.53
CA GLY A 203 -11.79 -6.20 -4.80
C GLY A 203 -10.98 -5.64 -5.98
N TRP A 204 -9.75 -5.15 -5.74
CA TRP A 204 -8.93 -4.55 -6.78
C TRP A 204 -8.17 -5.59 -7.62
N GLU A 205 -8.33 -5.52 -8.95
CA GLU A 205 -7.75 -6.48 -9.89
C GLU A 205 -6.39 -6.04 -10.47
N GLY A 206 -5.95 -4.81 -10.22
CA GLY A 206 -4.71 -4.25 -10.78
C GLY A 206 -3.42 -4.76 -10.12
N ALA A 207 -3.51 -5.59 -9.08
CA ALA A 207 -2.36 -6.05 -8.31
C ALA A 207 -1.37 -6.89 -9.12
N GLU A 208 -1.82 -7.65 -10.13
CA GLU A 208 -0.93 -8.45 -10.97
C GLU A 208 0.02 -7.59 -11.81
N GLY A 209 -0.49 -6.49 -12.40
CA GLY A 209 0.34 -5.55 -13.15
C GLY A 209 1.30 -4.74 -12.29
N TRP A 210 1.07 -4.68 -10.98
CA TRP A 210 1.87 -3.92 -10.02
C TRP A 210 2.91 -4.79 -9.28
N LEU A 211 2.45 -5.86 -8.63
CA LEU A 211 3.26 -6.72 -7.76
C LEU A 211 3.67 -8.03 -8.44
N GLY A 212 3.15 -8.32 -9.64
CA GLY A 212 3.38 -9.59 -10.34
C GLY A 212 2.62 -10.77 -9.72
N GLN A 213 2.83 -11.97 -10.27
CA GLN A 213 2.14 -13.21 -9.86
C GLN A 213 2.77 -13.92 -8.64
N GLY A 214 3.71 -13.29 -7.92
CA GLY A 214 4.45 -13.97 -6.86
C GLY A 214 3.65 -14.24 -5.59
N SER A 215 4.24 -15.02 -4.69
CA SER A 215 3.69 -15.34 -3.38
C SER A 215 3.83 -14.19 -2.38
N MET A 216 3.10 -14.27 -1.27
CA MET A 216 3.26 -13.42 -0.10
C MET A 216 3.85 -14.22 1.06
N SER A 217 4.82 -13.63 1.77
CA SER A 217 5.32 -14.10 3.06
C SER A 217 5.54 -12.89 3.96
N LEU A 218 4.88 -12.86 5.11
CA LEU A 218 5.15 -11.91 6.19
C LEU A 218 5.73 -12.68 7.37
N ILE A 219 6.83 -12.21 7.93
CA ILE A 219 7.38 -12.69 9.19
C ILE A 219 7.57 -11.47 10.08
N ALA A 220 6.98 -11.46 11.26
CA ALA A 220 7.08 -10.33 12.18
C ALA A 220 7.20 -10.79 13.62
N ASN A 221 8.00 -10.09 14.42
CA ASN A 221 7.78 -10.10 15.86
C ASN A 221 6.67 -9.09 16.19
N PHE A 222 5.97 -9.30 17.29
CA PHE A 222 4.97 -8.34 17.71
C PHE A 222 4.83 -8.28 19.22
N THR A 223 4.43 -7.11 19.71
CA THR A 223 3.84 -6.90 21.02
C THR A 223 2.47 -6.25 20.82
N ALA A 224 1.43 -6.86 21.36
CA ALA A 224 0.06 -6.38 21.26
C ALA A 224 -0.54 -6.20 22.65
N GLY A 225 -1.30 -5.14 22.84
CA GLY A 225 -2.06 -4.88 24.05
C GLY A 225 -3.17 -3.85 23.82
N PRO A 226 -3.86 -3.41 24.88
CA PRO A 226 -4.98 -2.48 24.75
C PRO A 226 -4.63 -1.12 24.11
N GLN A 227 -3.35 -0.73 24.18
CA GLN A 227 -2.85 0.55 23.66
C GLN A 227 -2.43 0.47 22.19
N GLY A 228 -2.31 -0.72 21.62
CA GLY A 228 -1.80 -0.88 20.26
C GLY A 228 -1.02 -2.16 20.01
N VAL A 229 -0.43 -2.21 18.81
CA VAL A 229 0.40 -3.30 18.33
C VAL A 229 1.70 -2.72 17.78
N SER A 230 2.84 -3.24 18.19
CA SER A 230 4.15 -2.88 17.66
C SER A 230 4.90 -4.09 17.17
N SER A 231 5.80 -3.87 16.21
CA SER A 231 6.74 -4.82 15.65
C SER A 231 8.09 -4.13 15.53
N ASP A 232 9.09 -4.59 16.28
CA ASP A 232 10.45 -4.05 16.18
C ASP A 232 11.18 -4.57 14.92
N ARG A 233 10.66 -5.65 14.32
CA ARG A 233 11.13 -6.24 13.08
C ARG A 233 10.01 -7.00 12.38
N PHE A 234 9.71 -6.56 11.17
CA PHE A 234 9.00 -7.37 10.20
C PHE A 234 9.77 -7.47 8.88
N ASP A 235 9.55 -8.56 8.17
CA ASP A 235 10.04 -8.85 6.84
C ASP A 235 8.83 -9.28 5.98
N LEU A 236 8.54 -8.53 4.92
CA LEU A 236 7.44 -8.75 3.98
C LEU A 236 7.98 -8.91 2.57
N VAL A 237 7.66 -10.04 1.96
CA VAL A 237 7.82 -10.30 0.54
C VAL A 237 6.43 -10.47 -0.06
N ALA A 238 6.09 -9.68 -1.07
CA ALA A 238 4.82 -9.78 -1.77
C ALA A 238 5.03 -9.55 -3.26
N GLY A 239 5.22 -10.64 -4.01
CA GLY A 239 5.53 -10.54 -5.43
C GLY A 239 6.90 -9.90 -5.65
N THR A 240 6.93 -8.77 -6.36
CA THR A 240 8.15 -7.95 -6.56
C THR A 240 8.46 -7.03 -5.38
N LEU A 241 7.52 -6.80 -4.46
CA LEU A 241 7.75 -5.99 -3.27
C LEU A 241 8.59 -6.76 -2.26
N ARG A 242 9.67 -6.13 -1.80
CA ARG A 242 10.50 -6.60 -0.68
C ARG A 242 10.72 -5.46 0.29
N THR A 243 10.11 -5.57 1.46
CA THR A 243 10.18 -4.53 2.49
C THR A 243 10.28 -5.14 3.87
N GLY A 244 10.92 -4.43 4.79
CA GLY A 244 10.93 -4.75 6.21
C GLY A 244 11.05 -3.49 7.04
N GLY A 245 11.23 -3.66 8.34
CA GLY A 245 11.48 -2.54 9.25
C GLY A 245 10.73 -2.67 10.56
N GLN A 246 10.33 -1.54 11.11
CA GLN A 246 9.74 -1.44 12.44
C GLN A 246 8.49 -0.57 12.35
N LEU A 247 7.39 -1.02 12.94
CA LEU A 247 6.11 -0.31 12.90
C LEU A 247 5.42 -0.40 14.26
N SER A 248 4.71 0.66 14.62
CA SER A 248 3.86 0.72 15.79
C SER A 248 2.53 1.35 15.43
N LEU A 249 1.44 0.62 15.67
CA LEU A 249 0.07 1.08 15.55
C LEU A 249 -0.45 1.38 16.95
N ALA A 250 -0.54 2.66 17.30
CA ALA A 250 -1.23 3.10 18.50
C ALA A 250 -2.74 3.09 18.26
N LEU A 251 -3.46 2.32 19.07
CA LEU A 251 -4.91 2.34 19.14
C LEU A 251 -5.26 3.30 20.26
N ALA A 252 -5.89 4.42 19.94
CA ALA A 252 -6.22 5.39 20.96
C ALA A 252 -7.20 4.80 22.00
N GLY A 253 -6.91 5.05 23.28
CA GLY A 253 -7.72 4.58 24.40
C GLY A 253 -9.16 5.06 24.28
N GLY A 254 -10.10 4.12 24.33
CA GLY A 254 -11.51 4.39 24.12
C GLY A 254 -12.14 5.24 25.22
N GLU A 255 -12.51 6.47 24.87
CA GLU A 255 -13.78 7.09 25.25
C GLU A 255 -14.35 7.81 24.01
N ALA A 256 -15.67 7.89 23.93
CA ALA A 256 -16.42 8.23 22.71
C ALA A 256 -16.06 9.60 22.11
N GLY A 257 -15.23 9.57 21.07
CA GLY A 257 -14.89 10.72 20.23
C GLY A 257 -13.85 10.33 19.17
N ALA A 258 -14.30 9.65 18.11
CA ALA A 258 -13.55 9.16 16.93
C ALA A 258 -12.04 9.52 16.89
N ILE A 259 -11.22 8.78 17.63
CA ILE A 259 -9.76 8.93 17.57
C ILE A 259 -9.24 7.98 16.48
N ARG A 260 -8.45 8.50 15.55
CA ARG A 260 -7.85 7.74 14.46
C ARG A 260 -6.66 6.93 14.99
N PRO A 261 -6.51 5.64 14.62
CA PRO A 261 -5.29 4.89 14.86
C PRO A 261 -4.08 5.63 14.27
N ARG A 262 -2.95 5.61 14.97
CA ARG A 262 -1.72 6.24 14.49
C ARG A 262 -0.66 5.19 14.22
N LEU A 263 -0.20 5.10 12.97
CA LEU A 263 0.89 4.23 12.54
C LEU A 263 2.20 5.02 12.45
N THR A 264 3.22 4.58 13.17
CA THR A 264 4.56 5.20 13.14
C THR A 264 5.65 4.17 12.91
N GLY A 265 6.81 4.61 12.41
CA GLY A 265 7.99 3.76 12.35
C GLY A 265 8.89 4.00 11.15
N ARG A 266 9.57 2.94 10.72
CA ARG A 266 10.51 2.95 9.60
C ARG A 266 10.30 1.74 8.70
N LEU A 267 10.18 2.02 7.40
CA LEU A 267 10.14 1.05 6.32
C LEU A 267 11.47 1.09 5.56
N VAL A 268 12.00 -0.09 5.23
CA VAL A 268 13.15 -0.27 4.36
C VAL A 268 12.76 -1.23 3.25
N ALA A 269 12.87 -0.79 2.01
CA ALA A 269 12.57 -1.60 0.83
C ALA A 269 13.79 -1.70 -0.10
N GLU A 270 14.04 -2.88 -0.64
CA GLU A 270 15.00 -3.05 -1.75
C GLU A 270 14.37 -2.47 -3.01
N ASP A 271 13.21 -3.01 -3.37
CA ASP A 271 12.35 -2.56 -4.45
C ASP A 271 10.98 -2.19 -3.88
N LEU A 272 10.60 -0.93 -4.06
CA LEU A 272 9.27 -0.40 -3.77
C LEU A 272 8.54 -0.14 -5.09
N PRO A 273 7.90 -1.16 -5.68
CA PRO A 273 7.06 -0.96 -6.85
C PRO A 273 5.88 -0.06 -6.46
N LEU A 274 5.48 0.86 -7.34
CA LEU A 274 4.30 1.70 -7.16
C LEU A 274 3.29 1.46 -8.29
N PRO A 275 1.98 1.44 -8.01
CA PRO A 275 0.97 0.99 -8.97
C PRO A 275 0.70 2.03 -10.05
N ALA A 276 1.15 1.82 -11.30
CA ALA A 276 1.03 2.81 -12.39
C ALA A 276 -0.33 3.55 -12.42
N PRO A 277 -0.33 4.90 -12.40
CA PRO A 277 -1.58 5.65 -12.44
C PRO A 277 -2.27 5.42 -13.79
N VAL A 278 -3.55 5.06 -13.74
CA VAL A 278 -4.38 5.00 -14.95
C VAL A 278 -4.98 6.39 -15.16
N LEU A 279 -4.56 7.07 -16.23
CA LEU A 279 -5.03 8.43 -16.57
C LEU A 279 -6.46 8.42 -17.14
N ASP A 280 -7.42 7.97 -16.34
CA ASP A 280 -8.83 7.87 -16.72
C ASP A 280 -9.74 8.74 -15.84
N ALA A 281 -11.04 8.65 -16.09
CA ALA A 281 -12.06 9.45 -15.41
C ALA A 281 -12.57 8.81 -14.11
N ARG A 282 -12.06 7.64 -13.69
CA ARG A 282 -12.53 6.99 -12.46
C ARG A 282 -12.11 7.80 -11.24
N PRO A 283 -13.00 7.97 -10.24
CA PRO A 283 -12.65 8.66 -9.01
C PRO A 283 -11.45 8.02 -8.29
N LEU A 284 -10.59 8.85 -7.71
CA LEU A 284 -9.50 8.41 -6.85
C LEU A 284 -10.06 7.76 -5.57
N PRO A 285 -9.62 6.55 -5.18
CA PRO A 285 -10.07 5.90 -3.96
C PRO A 285 -9.36 6.48 -2.73
N LEU A 286 -9.80 7.66 -2.29
CA LEU A 286 -9.14 8.41 -1.21
C LEU A 286 -9.71 8.13 0.20
N ASP A 287 -10.87 7.48 0.30
CA ASP A 287 -11.51 7.14 1.58
C ASP A 287 -10.58 6.40 2.57
N PRO A 288 -9.70 5.47 2.14
CA PRO A 288 -8.77 4.80 3.04
C PRO A 288 -7.80 5.76 3.76
N LEU A 289 -7.48 6.92 3.16
CA LEU A 289 -6.61 7.93 3.76
C LEU A 289 -7.26 8.66 4.95
N ARG A 290 -8.54 8.38 5.24
CA ARG A 290 -9.26 8.95 6.39
C ARG A 290 -9.34 7.99 7.58
N LEU A 291 -8.88 6.76 7.40
CA LEU A 291 -9.03 5.69 8.40
C LEU A 291 -7.94 5.71 9.48
N LEU A 292 -6.77 6.30 9.20
CA LEU A 292 -5.63 6.33 10.10
C LEU A 292 -4.77 7.58 9.88
N ASP A 293 -3.96 7.90 10.88
CA ASP A 293 -2.84 8.82 10.75
C ASP A 293 -1.52 8.04 10.63
N LEU A 294 -0.55 8.60 9.90
CA LEU A 294 0.72 7.97 9.54
C LEU A 294 1.89 8.94 9.78
N ASP A 295 3.00 8.44 10.32
CA ASP A 295 4.30 9.13 10.31
C ASP A 295 5.42 8.10 10.18
N VAL A 296 5.84 7.85 8.95
CA VAL A 296 6.76 6.75 8.61
C VAL A 296 7.93 7.25 7.78
N ALA A 297 9.14 6.92 8.24
CA ALA A 297 10.34 7.07 7.43
C ALA A 297 10.47 5.90 6.46
N VAL A 298 10.73 6.18 5.19
CA VAL A 298 10.85 5.18 4.12
C VAL A 298 12.23 5.31 3.49
N ALA A 299 13.01 4.23 3.55
CA ALA A 299 14.24 4.10 2.75
C ALA A 299 13.99 3.05 1.66
N ALA A 300 14.19 3.40 0.40
CA ALA A 300 13.98 2.50 -0.73
C ALA A 300 15.19 2.50 -1.66
N GLY A 301 15.75 1.33 -1.94
CA GLY A 301 16.84 1.20 -2.92
C GLY A 301 16.37 1.59 -4.32
N ARG A 302 15.14 1.20 -4.68
CA ARG A 302 14.53 1.47 -5.99
C ARG A 302 13.04 1.74 -5.83
N ILE A 303 12.55 2.80 -6.43
CA ILE A 303 11.13 3.16 -6.52
C ILE A 303 10.73 3.26 -7.99
N GLY A 304 9.82 2.39 -8.43
CA GLY A 304 9.18 2.45 -9.75
C GLY A 304 9.30 1.18 -10.62
N PRO A 305 8.95 1.28 -11.92
CA PRO A 305 8.42 2.48 -12.57
C PRO A 305 6.92 2.70 -12.31
N TRP A 306 6.57 3.86 -11.75
CA TRP A 306 5.20 4.35 -11.58
C TRP A 306 4.67 5.05 -12.85
N GLY A 307 5.17 4.65 -14.04
CA GLY A 307 4.97 5.35 -15.31
C GLY A 307 5.98 6.49 -15.61
N GLY A 308 7.03 6.65 -14.79
CA GLY A 308 8.11 7.62 -14.95
C GLY A 308 9.50 6.99 -14.78
N PRO A 309 10.58 7.80 -14.83
CA PRO A 309 11.95 7.32 -14.59
C PRO A 309 12.09 6.72 -13.18
N LEU A 310 12.97 5.73 -13.05
CA LEU A 310 13.26 5.07 -11.78
C LEU A 310 13.97 6.04 -10.82
N LEU A 311 13.48 6.10 -9.58
CA LEU A 311 14.15 6.78 -8.47
C LEU A 311 14.94 5.74 -7.66
N GLU A 312 16.22 5.97 -7.44
CA GLU A 312 17.13 5.08 -6.71
C GLU A 312 17.56 5.71 -5.38
N ASP A 313 17.99 4.89 -4.41
CA ASP A 313 18.52 5.31 -3.11
C ASP A 313 17.72 6.44 -2.44
N SER A 314 16.40 6.23 -2.36
CA SER A 314 15.47 7.21 -1.85
C SER A 314 15.38 7.16 -0.32
N GLU A 315 15.51 8.31 0.32
CA GLU A 315 15.17 8.54 1.72
C GLU A 315 14.02 9.54 1.78
N SER A 316 12.87 9.07 2.30
CA SER A 316 11.63 9.83 2.31
C SER A 316 10.93 9.76 3.67
N THR A 317 10.05 10.72 3.95
CA THR A 317 9.08 10.65 5.05
C THR A 317 7.68 10.75 4.49
N VAL A 318 6.79 9.88 4.96
CA VAL A 318 5.37 9.86 4.60
C VAL A 318 4.57 10.20 5.84
N ARG A 319 3.82 11.29 5.76
CA ARG A 319 2.93 11.75 6.83
C ARG A 319 1.50 11.82 6.34
N LEU A 320 0.58 11.27 7.11
CA LEU A 320 -0.85 11.39 6.88
C LEU A 320 -1.46 11.90 8.18
N LEU A 321 -2.05 13.09 8.14
CA LEU A 321 -2.73 13.67 9.29
C LEU A 321 -4.06 14.24 8.82
N ASP A 322 -5.17 13.72 9.36
CA ASP A 322 -6.51 14.23 9.03
C ASP A 322 -6.87 14.23 7.53
N GLY A 323 -6.26 13.34 6.75
CA GLY A 323 -6.45 13.27 5.29
C GLY A 323 -5.56 14.22 4.48
N LEU A 324 -4.61 14.91 5.12
CA LEU A 324 -3.49 15.57 4.45
C LEU A 324 -2.33 14.57 4.34
N LEU A 325 -2.04 14.11 3.11
CA LEU A 325 -0.88 13.26 2.83
C LEU A 325 0.29 14.12 2.38
N GLU A 326 1.40 14.04 3.09
CA GLU A 326 2.68 14.63 2.69
C GLU A 326 3.71 13.53 2.45
N VAL A 327 4.42 13.63 1.33
CA VAL A 327 5.59 12.81 1.03
C VAL A 327 6.76 13.75 0.79
N ASP A 328 7.74 13.72 1.68
CA ASP A 328 8.98 14.50 1.55
C ASP A 328 10.12 13.55 1.17
N VAL A 329 10.65 13.70 -0.04
CA VAL A 329 11.81 12.97 -0.54
C VAL A 329 13.03 13.85 -0.26
N ALA A 330 13.66 13.63 0.89
CA ALA A 330 14.84 14.38 1.32
C ALA A 330 16.03 14.12 0.39
N ARG A 331 16.15 12.87 -0.09
CA ARG A 331 17.20 12.45 -1.02
C ARG A 331 16.70 11.31 -1.91
N GLY A 332 17.21 11.28 -3.14
CA GLY A 332 17.13 10.15 -4.07
C GLY A 332 18.06 10.38 -5.25
N ARG A 333 18.13 9.43 -6.16
CA ARG A 333 18.89 9.52 -7.40
C ARG A 333 17.98 9.28 -8.61
N LEU A 334 18.02 10.17 -9.59
CA LEU A 334 17.24 10.07 -10.81
C LEU A 334 18.16 10.14 -12.04
N ARG A 335 18.23 9.04 -12.78
CA ARG A 335 19.16 8.86 -13.92
C ARG A 335 20.59 9.33 -13.58
N GLY A 336 21.13 8.82 -12.46
CA GLY A 336 22.49 9.11 -11.98
C GLY A 336 22.70 10.46 -11.28
N GLY A 337 21.75 11.40 -11.35
CA GLY A 337 21.82 12.69 -10.65
C GLY A 337 21.12 12.69 -9.30
N ASP A 338 21.37 13.70 -8.47
CA ASP A 338 20.69 13.88 -7.18
C ASP A 338 19.26 14.41 -7.39
N ALA A 339 18.30 13.87 -6.65
CA ALA A 339 16.89 14.25 -6.71
C ALA A 339 16.33 14.52 -5.32
N SER A 340 15.47 15.53 -5.21
CA SER A 340 14.66 15.81 -4.03
C SER A 340 13.29 16.35 -4.43
N GLY A 341 12.29 16.21 -3.56
CA GLY A 341 10.95 16.67 -3.87
C GLY A 341 9.98 16.55 -2.72
N ARG A 342 8.82 17.18 -2.90
CA ARG A 342 7.71 17.13 -1.95
C ARG A 342 6.40 16.97 -2.72
N LEU A 343 5.57 16.04 -2.26
CA LEU A 343 4.20 15.86 -2.70
C LEU A 343 3.27 16.16 -1.52
N VAL A 344 2.23 16.94 -1.76
CA VAL A 344 1.16 17.21 -0.80
C VAL A 344 -0.17 16.87 -1.47
N LEU A 345 -1.01 16.06 -0.82
CA LEU A 345 -2.33 15.68 -1.29
C LEU A 345 -3.36 16.02 -0.21
N HIS A 346 -4.27 16.93 -0.55
CA HIS A 346 -5.44 17.27 0.23
C HIS A 346 -6.59 16.31 -0.11
N ALA A 347 -6.62 15.15 0.56
CA ALA A 347 -7.58 14.09 0.25
C ALA A 347 -8.95 14.27 0.91
N ALA A 348 -9.05 15.11 1.94
CA ALA A 348 -10.27 15.35 2.70
C ALA A 348 -11.23 16.36 2.04
N GLU A 349 -10.79 17.05 0.99
CA GLU A 349 -11.59 18.06 0.30
C GLU A 349 -12.58 17.44 -0.70
N ASP A 350 -13.69 18.13 -0.97
CA ASP A 350 -14.68 17.70 -1.96
C ASP A 350 -14.08 17.54 -3.37
N VAL A 351 -13.09 18.37 -3.70
CA VAL A 351 -12.27 18.26 -4.91
C VAL A 351 -10.82 18.13 -4.46
N PRO A 352 -10.23 16.93 -4.54
CA PRO A 352 -8.86 16.71 -4.09
C PRO A 352 -7.88 17.60 -4.82
N GLN A 353 -6.91 18.14 -4.07
CA GLN A 353 -5.83 18.96 -4.59
C GLN A 353 -4.48 18.28 -4.36
N VAL A 354 -3.61 18.32 -5.37
CA VAL A 354 -2.25 17.80 -5.28
C VAL A 354 -1.26 18.89 -5.65
N GLU A 355 -0.22 19.02 -4.84
CA GLU A 355 0.94 19.86 -5.09
C GLU A 355 2.17 18.98 -5.19
N LEU A 356 3.01 19.28 -6.18
CA LEU A 356 4.24 18.54 -6.44
C LEU A 356 5.36 19.51 -6.77
N GLN A 357 6.43 19.49 -5.99
CA GLN A 357 7.64 20.24 -6.26
C GLN A 357 8.85 19.32 -6.25
N GLY A 358 9.85 19.62 -7.08
CA GLY A 358 11.05 18.81 -7.14
C GLY A 358 12.21 19.50 -7.83
N ARG A 359 13.38 18.98 -7.53
CA ARG A 359 14.66 19.34 -8.14
C ARG A 359 15.41 18.08 -8.49
N VAL A 360 16.01 18.08 -9.68
CA VAL A 360 16.97 17.09 -10.12
C VAL A 360 18.23 17.84 -10.53
N ALA A 361 19.39 17.39 -10.06
CA ALA A 361 20.68 18.02 -10.34
C ALA A 361 21.71 17.00 -10.83
N GLY A 362 22.48 17.36 -11.84
CA GLY A 362 23.53 16.50 -12.41
C GLY A 362 23.01 15.19 -13.00
N THR A 363 21.79 15.17 -13.52
CA THR A 363 21.22 13.97 -14.15
C THR A 363 21.90 13.71 -15.49
N THR A 364 22.04 12.43 -15.85
CA THR A 364 22.50 12.00 -17.18
C THR A 364 21.31 11.40 -17.93
N LEU A 365 20.84 12.09 -18.94
CA LEU A 365 19.84 11.59 -19.86
C LEU A 365 20.52 10.55 -20.77
N GLU A 366 20.29 9.27 -20.54
CA GLU A 366 20.62 8.21 -21.50
C GLU A 366 19.39 7.92 -22.36
N GLY A 367 19.56 7.97 -23.69
CA GLY A 367 18.47 7.76 -24.64
C GLY A 367 17.47 8.93 -24.72
N THR A 368 16.30 8.66 -25.31
CA THR A 368 15.27 9.66 -25.60
C THR A 368 14.49 10.07 -24.34
N LEU A 369 14.17 11.36 -24.21
CA LEU A 369 13.39 11.88 -23.09
C LEU A 369 11.90 11.51 -23.18
N THR A 370 11.30 11.68 -24.36
CA THR A 370 9.84 11.49 -24.57
C THR A 370 9.51 10.41 -25.61
N GLY A 371 10.44 10.12 -26.52
CA GLY A 371 10.20 9.27 -27.69
C GLY A 371 9.40 9.96 -28.80
N TRP A 372 9.20 11.28 -28.74
CA TRP A 372 8.48 12.03 -29.77
C TRP A 372 9.38 12.42 -30.95
N PRO A 373 8.81 12.81 -32.11
CA PRO A 373 9.62 13.17 -33.29
C PRO A 373 10.46 14.44 -33.15
N LEU A 374 10.15 15.29 -32.17
CA LEU A 374 11.02 16.36 -31.68
C LEU A 374 11.30 16.04 -30.22
N ASP A 375 12.55 15.70 -29.90
CA ASP A 375 12.91 15.17 -28.58
C ASP A 375 14.37 15.45 -28.25
N LEU A 376 14.75 15.14 -27.01
CA LEU A 376 16.10 15.27 -26.51
C LEU A 376 16.68 13.88 -26.31
N ARG A 377 17.93 13.70 -26.73
CA ARG A 377 18.67 12.46 -26.55
C ARG A 377 20.07 12.78 -26.10
N ASP A 378 20.53 12.03 -25.10
CA ASP A 378 21.86 12.17 -24.53
C ASP A 378 22.04 13.56 -23.87
N GLY A 379 22.70 13.64 -22.72
CA GLY A 379 23.06 14.92 -22.13
C GLY A 379 23.01 14.96 -20.61
N MET A 380 23.59 16.01 -20.06
CA MET A 380 23.73 16.19 -18.62
C MET A 380 23.06 17.48 -18.18
N GLY A 381 22.33 17.46 -17.08
CA GLY A 381 21.74 18.70 -16.62
C GLY A 381 20.88 18.65 -15.38
N ASP A 382 20.05 19.68 -15.26
CA ASP A 382 19.35 20.04 -14.05
C ASP A 382 17.90 20.40 -14.41
N ALA A 383 16.95 20.03 -13.54
CA ALA A 383 15.55 20.34 -13.70
C ALA A 383 14.93 20.79 -12.38
N VAL A 384 14.03 21.76 -12.43
CA VAL A 384 13.22 22.19 -11.29
C VAL A 384 11.78 22.34 -11.74
N PHE A 385 10.83 21.90 -10.93
CA PHE A 385 9.41 22.05 -11.22
C PHE A 385 8.60 22.34 -9.97
N ARG A 386 7.49 23.06 -10.16
CA ARG A 386 6.43 23.24 -9.19
C ARG A 386 5.11 23.12 -9.93
N LEU A 387 4.35 22.10 -9.58
CA LEU A 387 3.12 21.70 -10.23
C LEU A 387 1.99 21.64 -9.21
N SER A 388 0.79 21.98 -9.63
CA SER A 388 -0.42 21.77 -8.86
C SER A 388 -1.54 21.28 -9.77
N ALA A 389 -2.44 20.48 -9.20
CA ALA A 389 -3.62 19.99 -9.90
C ALA A 389 -4.77 19.78 -8.93
N GLN A 390 -6.00 19.84 -9.45
CA GLN A 390 -7.22 19.59 -8.69
C GLN A 390 -8.18 18.71 -9.47
N GLY A 391 -8.77 17.70 -8.84
CA GLY A 391 -9.71 16.85 -9.52
C GLY A 391 -10.05 15.58 -8.77
N ARG A 392 -11.23 15.03 -9.03
CA ARG A 392 -11.67 13.77 -8.43
C ARG A 392 -11.07 12.55 -9.11
N SER A 393 -10.47 12.69 -10.30
CA SER A 393 -9.89 11.61 -11.09
C SER A 393 -8.52 12.00 -11.66
N PRO A 394 -7.67 11.02 -12.03
CA PRO A 394 -6.38 11.29 -12.67
C PRO A 394 -6.48 12.14 -13.94
N SER A 395 -7.47 11.89 -14.81
CA SER A 395 -7.69 12.70 -16.01
C SER A 395 -8.15 14.13 -15.70
N ALA A 396 -8.97 14.34 -14.65
CA ALA A 396 -9.36 15.67 -14.21
C ALA A 396 -8.16 16.44 -13.64
N MET A 397 -7.31 15.79 -12.85
CA MET A 397 -6.05 16.38 -12.37
C MET A 397 -5.12 16.77 -13.52
N LEU A 398 -4.99 15.92 -14.56
CA LEU A 398 -4.20 16.28 -15.74
C LEU A 398 -4.78 17.49 -16.49
N ALA A 399 -6.11 17.58 -16.58
CA ALA A 399 -6.81 18.67 -17.25
C ALA A 399 -6.75 20.01 -16.49
N THR A 400 -6.50 19.98 -15.17
CA THR A 400 -6.32 21.19 -14.33
C THR A 400 -4.87 21.44 -13.97
N LEU A 401 -3.94 20.61 -14.48
CA LEU A 401 -2.52 20.70 -14.18
C LEU A 401 -2.00 22.10 -14.55
N GLY A 402 -1.44 22.77 -13.54
CA GLY A 402 -0.85 24.10 -13.65
C GLY A 402 0.51 24.15 -12.97
N GLY A 403 1.26 25.22 -13.24
CA GLY A 403 2.53 25.48 -12.60
C GLY A 403 3.64 25.87 -13.57
N GLU A 404 4.87 25.56 -13.19
CA GLU A 404 6.08 25.96 -13.89
C GLU A 404 7.17 24.91 -13.80
N GLY A 405 8.07 24.91 -14.78
CA GLY A 405 9.26 24.08 -14.78
C GLY A 405 10.39 24.70 -15.57
N SER A 406 11.61 24.37 -15.21
CA SER A 406 12.81 24.73 -15.96
C SER A 406 13.71 23.51 -16.15
N LEU A 407 14.38 23.50 -17.30
CA LEU A 407 15.34 22.48 -17.70
C LEU A 407 16.59 23.17 -18.26
N GLU A 408 17.75 22.78 -17.76
CA GLU A 408 19.04 23.07 -18.38
C GLU A 408 19.70 21.75 -18.73
N LEU A 409 20.15 21.60 -19.98
CA LEU A 409 20.95 20.46 -20.42
C LEU A 409 22.22 20.95 -21.10
N ARG A 410 23.26 20.11 -21.06
CA ARG A 410 24.55 20.32 -21.70
C ARG A 410 24.96 19.06 -22.43
N GLN A 411 25.71 19.24 -23.51
CA GLN A 411 26.31 18.14 -24.29
C GLN A 411 25.28 17.08 -24.72
N GLY A 412 24.20 17.54 -25.35
CA GLY A 412 23.12 16.66 -25.79
C GLY A 412 22.82 16.76 -27.27
N VAL A 413 21.79 16.05 -27.71
CA VAL A 413 21.33 16.03 -29.09
C VAL A 413 19.84 16.38 -29.15
N LEU A 414 19.49 17.40 -29.93
CA LEU A 414 18.12 17.70 -30.30
C LEU A 414 17.75 16.84 -31.52
N LEU A 415 16.79 15.95 -31.34
CA LEU A 415 16.24 15.11 -32.41
C LEU A 415 15.14 15.85 -33.16
N GLY A 416 15.04 15.60 -34.46
CA GLY A 416 13.94 16.05 -35.30
C GLY A 416 14.28 17.20 -36.25
N ILE A 417 15.49 17.75 -36.19
CA ILE A 417 15.99 18.79 -37.08
C ILE A 417 17.50 18.65 -37.24
N ASP A 418 18.01 18.83 -38.45
CA ASP A 418 19.44 19.04 -38.72
C ASP A 418 19.69 20.54 -38.87
N GLY A 419 19.95 21.21 -37.74
CA GLY A 419 20.12 22.65 -37.67
C GLY A 419 21.39 23.14 -38.36
N GLU A 420 22.45 22.31 -38.37
CA GLU A 420 23.70 22.64 -39.05
C GLU A 420 23.52 22.60 -40.58
N ALA A 421 22.93 21.53 -41.11
CA ALA A 421 22.62 21.44 -42.54
C ALA A 421 21.59 22.51 -42.96
N ALA A 422 20.63 22.83 -42.09
CA ALA A 422 19.67 23.90 -42.34
C ALA A 422 20.36 25.26 -42.42
N LEU A 423 21.28 25.57 -41.50
CA LEU A 423 22.05 26.81 -41.52
C LEU A 423 22.97 26.91 -42.74
N GLN A 424 23.63 25.82 -43.10
CA GLN A 424 24.47 25.74 -44.31
C GLN A 424 23.63 25.96 -45.57
N ALA A 425 22.48 25.27 -45.70
CA ALA A 425 21.58 25.43 -46.82
C ALA A 425 21.00 26.85 -46.91
N ALA A 426 20.68 27.45 -45.76
CA ALA A 426 20.15 28.80 -45.70
C ALA A 426 21.15 29.89 -46.15
N ARG A 427 22.44 29.64 -45.97
CA ARG A 427 23.54 30.52 -46.42
C ARG A 427 24.04 30.20 -47.84
N ALA A 428 23.68 29.04 -48.39
CA ALA A 428 24.19 28.58 -49.68
C ALA A 428 23.58 29.38 -50.85
N PRO A 429 24.38 29.82 -51.82
CA PRO A 429 23.89 30.47 -53.03
C PRO A 429 23.24 29.46 -53.99
N GLY A 430 22.40 29.97 -54.90
CA GLY A 430 21.87 29.22 -56.03
C GLY A 430 20.57 28.45 -55.78
N ALA A 431 19.97 27.97 -56.87
CA ALA A 431 18.60 27.47 -56.92
C ALA A 431 18.30 26.22 -56.07
N GLN A 432 19.32 25.44 -55.68
CA GLN A 432 19.12 24.20 -54.91
C GLN A 432 18.98 24.42 -53.40
N ALA A 433 19.25 25.62 -52.92
CA ALA A 433 19.33 25.86 -51.48
C ALA A 433 17.97 25.82 -50.77
N GLU A 434 16.85 26.15 -51.44
CA GLU A 434 15.51 25.91 -50.88
C GLU A 434 15.26 24.40 -50.67
N ALA A 435 15.58 23.58 -51.67
CA ALA A 435 15.39 22.13 -51.59
C ALA A 435 16.24 21.51 -50.47
N ARG A 436 17.51 21.95 -50.34
CA ARG A 436 18.40 21.52 -49.24
C ARG A 436 17.89 21.97 -47.87
N LEU A 437 17.37 23.19 -47.76
CA LEU A 437 16.81 23.70 -46.52
C LEU A 437 15.57 22.90 -46.11
N ARG A 438 14.66 22.61 -47.04
CA ARG A 438 13.50 21.74 -46.78
C ARG A 438 13.91 20.34 -46.34
N GLN A 439 14.94 19.78 -46.95
CA GLN A 439 15.48 18.47 -46.57
C GLN A 439 16.05 18.47 -45.15
N ALA A 440 16.82 19.50 -44.77
CA ALA A 440 17.38 19.62 -43.42
C ALA A 440 16.31 19.84 -42.33
N LEU A 441 15.17 20.45 -42.67
CA LEU A 441 14.03 20.63 -41.76
C LEU A 441 13.10 19.40 -41.70
N ALA A 442 13.29 18.39 -42.57
CA ALA A 442 12.44 17.21 -42.63
C ALA A 442 12.72 16.20 -41.50
N GLY A 443 13.86 16.32 -40.82
CA GLY A 443 14.30 15.43 -39.75
C GLY A 443 15.78 15.67 -39.42
N GLY A 444 16.42 14.72 -38.75
CA GLY A 444 17.83 14.77 -38.43
C GLY A 444 18.12 15.05 -36.96
N GLU A 445 19.38 15.33 -36.67
CA GLU A 445 19.89 15.49 -35.32
C GLU A 445 20.74 16.76 -35.25
N THR A 446 20.62 17.49 -34.15
CA THR A 446 21.43 18.69 -33.88
C THR A 446 22.12 18.53 -32.54
N PRO A 447 23.43 18.19 -32.51
CA PRO A 447 24.23 18.25 -31.29
C PRO A 447 24.25 19.67 -30.73
N PHE A 448 24.21 19.81 -29.41
CA PHE A 448 24.24 21.10 -28.72
C PHE A 448 25.18 21.10 -27.53
N SER A 449 25.78 22.25 -27.24
CA SER A 449 26.60 22.47 -26.04
C SER A 449 25.72 22.85 -24.85
N ARG A 450 24.63 23.57 -25.07
CA ARG A 450 23.66 23.98 -24.05
C ARG A 450 22.24 24.03 -24.59
N LEU A 451 21.28 23.61 -23.78
CA LEU A 451 19.85 23.85 -23.96
C LEU A 451 19.29 24.43 -22.67
N THR A 452 18.50 25.50 -22.79
CA THR A 452 17.71 26.04 -21.69
C THR A 452 16.25 26.09 -22.10
N MET A 453 15.35 25.68 -21.20
CA MET A 453 13.92 25.67 -21.44
C MET A 453 13.15 26.05 -20.16
N ALA A 454 12.21 26.97 -20.29
CA ALA A 454 11.24 27.32 -19.26
C ALA A 454 9.82 27.01 -19.75
N LEU A 455 9.06 26.29 -18.93
CA LEU A 455 7.71 25.82 -19.21
C LEU A 455 6.73 26.48 -18.25
N ARG A 456 5.57 26.85 -18.77
CA ARG A 456 4.41 27.23 -17.96
C ARG A 456 3.25 26.29 -18.28
N LEU A 457 2.66 25.71 -17.25
CA LEU A 457 1.51 24.82 -17.35
C LEU A 457 0.25 25.57 -16.91
N GLN A 458 -0.82 25.42 -17.68
CA GLN A 458 -2.14 25.96 -17.35
C GLN A 458 -3.22 25.09 -17.98
N ASP A 459 -4.16 24.60 -17.17
CA ASP A 459 -5.30 23.79 -17.63
C ASP A 459 -4.88 22.60 -18.50
N GLY A 460 -3.84 21.86 -18.06
CA GLY A 460 -3.31 20.70 -18.77
C GLY A 460 -2.58 21.02 -20.09
N ARG A 461 -2.28 22.30 -20.35
CA ARG A 461 -1.47 22.76 -21.49
C ARG A 461 -0.11 23.26 -21.01
N ALA A 462 0.96 22.71 -21.57
CA ALA A 462 2.34 23.13 -21.31
C ALA A 462 2.83 24.04 -22.43
N ARG A 463 3.18 25.28 -22.11
CA ARG A 463 3.73 26.27 -23.04
C ARG A 463 5.21 26.48 -22.79
N ILE A 464 6.01 26.46 -23.85
CA ILE A 464 7.42 26.86 -23.80
C ILE A 464 7.47 28.39 -23.79
N VAL A 465 7.87 28.97 -22.64
CA VAL A 465 7.97 30.43 -22.45
C VAL A 465 9.28 30.96 -23.02
N SER A 466 10.37 30.23 -22.78
CA SER A 466 11.68 30.48 -23.37
C SER A 466 12.33 29.14 -23.64
N GLY A 467 12.86 28.96 -24.85
CA GLY A 467 13.60 27.78 -25.21
C GLY A 467 14.73 28.18 -26.15
N GLU A 468 15.96 27.82 -25.78
CA GLU A 468 17.14 28.14 -26.57
C GLU A 468 18.09 26.95 -26.59
N VAL A 469 18.61 26.64 -27.78
CA VAL A 469 19.62 25.62 -28.01
C VAL A 469 20.83 26.30 -28.64
N SER A 470 21.98 26.16 -27.98
CA SER A 470 23.26 26.68 -28.45
C SER A 470 24.16 25.53 -28.90
N ALA A 471 24.67 25.64 -30.13
CA ALA A 471 25.73 24.81 -30.68
C ALA A 471 26.83 25.72 -31.28
N THR A 472 27.95 25.16 -31.74
CA THR A 472 29.19 25.90 -32.08
C THR A 472 28.94 27.19 -32.87
N ASP A 473 28.21 27.12 -33.99
CA ASP A 473 27.87 28.26 -34.85
C ASP A 473 26.36 28.42 -35.09
N LEU A 474 25.55 27.84 -34.20
CA LEU A 474 24.12 27.65 -34.39
C LEU A 474 23.35 28.03 -33.12
N LEU A 475 22.31 28.84 -33.31
CA LEU A 475 21.36 29.19 -32.28
C LEU A 475 19.94 28.83 -32.76
N LEU A 476 19.27 27.96 -32.00
CA LEU A 476 17.86 27.61 -32.24
C LEU A 476 16.98 28.14 -31.12
N GLY A 477 15.84 28.72 -31.47
CA GLY A 477 14.74 28.97 -30.56
C GLY A 477 13.76 27.80 -30.52
N LEU A 478 13.24 27.47 -29.35
CA LEU A 478 12.15 26.52 -29.15
C LEU A 478 10.95 27.26 -28.57
N GLY A 479 9.76 27.00 -29.10
CA GLY A 479 8.53 27.63 -28.66
C GLY A 479 7.30 26.79 -28.97
N GLY A 480 6.14 27.27 -28.51
CA GLY A 480 4.86 26.64 -28.76
C GLY A 480 4.24 25.98 -27.53
N GLU A 481 3.28 25.08 -27.76
CA GLU A 481 2.44 24.50 -26.73
C GLU A 481 2.17 23.01 -26.96
N ILE A 482 1.96 22.28 -25.86
CA ILE A 482 1.58 20.87 -25.83
C ILE A 482 0.31 20.75 -24.98
N ASP A 483 -0.77 20.23 -25.57
CA ASP A 483 -1.97 19.82 -24.85
C ASP A 483 -1.76 18.40 -24.31
N LEU A 484 -1.51 18.29 -23.00
CA LEU A 484 -1.20 17.02 -22.33
C LEU A 484 -2.42 16.10 -22.25
N THR A 485 -3.62 16.69 -22.23
CA THR A 485 -4.89 15.95 -22.14
C THR A 485 -5.22 15.30 -23.49
N ARG A 486 -5.07 16.05 -24.57
CA ARG A 486 -5.36 15.57 -25.94
C ARG A 486 -4.16 14.92 -26.63
N ARG A 487 -2.97 15.00 -26.03
CA ARG A 487 -1.68 14.59 -26.63
C ARG A 487 -1.45 15.22 -28.00
N MET A 488 -1.77 16.50 -28.09
CA MET A 488 -1.58 17.32 -29.28
C MET A 488 -0.44 18.30 -29.03
N LEU A 489 0.34 18.60 -30.05
CA LEU A 489 1.39 19.58 -29.99
C LEU A 489 1.24 20.62 -31.10
N ASP A 490 1.72 21.83 -30.82
CA ASP A 490 1.94 22.91 -31.77
C ASP A 490 3.26 23.59 -31.37
N LEU A 491 4.36 23.00 -31.84
CA LEU A 491 5.73 23.39 -31.49
C LEU A 491 6.42 24.07 -32.65
N GLY A 492 7.28 25.03 -32.34
CA GLY A 492 8.12 25.73 -33.30
C GLY A 492 9.58 25.55 -32.96
N VAL A 493 10.40 25.20 -33.95
CA VAL A 493 11.85 25.35 -33.91
C VAL A 493 12.23 26.49 -34.83
N SER A 494 12.99 27.45 -34.34
CA SER A 494 13.35 28.65 -35.07
C SER A 494 14.86 28.75 -35.23
N LEU A 495 15.32 28.88 -36.46
CA LEU A 495 16.73 28.94 -36.83
C LEU A 495 17.11 30.39 -37.08
N ARG A 496 18.05 30.90 -36.28
CA ARG A 496 18.60 32.24 -36.48
C ARG A 496 19.69 32.22 -37.54
N ILE A 497 19.47 32.95 -38.63
CA ILE A 497 20.47 33.18 -39.68
C ILE A 497 21.17 34.51 -39.39
N PRO A 498 22.51 34.56 -39.29
CA PRO A 498 23.22 35.84 -39.20
C PRO A 498 22.90 36.74 -40.39
N ASP A 499 22.58 38.01 -40.10
CA ASP A 499 22.26 39.04 -41.10
C ASP A 499 21.08 38.71 -42.05
N GLY A 500 20.25 37.73 -41.66
CA GLY A 500 19.09 37.24 -42.42
C GLY A 500 17.86 37.01 -41.54
N PRO A 501 16.71 36.71 -42.16
CA PRO A 501 15.47 36.42 -41.43
C PRO A 501 15.55 35.08 -40.71
N GLU A 502 14.67 34.89 -39.73
CA GLU A 502 14.50 33.60 -39.06
C GLU A 502 13.78 32.59 -39.97
N VAL A 503 14.25 31.34 -39.98
CA VAL A 503 13.57 30.21 -40.62
C VAL A 503 12.89 29.39 -39.55
N ARG A 504 11.61 29.04 -39.72
CA ARG A 504 10.87 28.27 -38.72
C ARG A 504 10.41 26.92 -39.26
N LEU A 505 10.49 25.90 -38.42
CA LEU A 505 9.81 24.62 -38.58
C LEU A 505 8.70 24.52 -37.54
N ARG A 506 7.46 24.41 -38.00
CA ARG A 506 6.31 24.15 -37.15
C ARG A 506 5.95 22.67 -37.17
N LEU A 507 5.76 22.08 -36.01
CA LEU A 507 5.22 20.74 -35.82
C LEU A 507 3.84 20.87 -35.17
N ALA A 508 2.80 20.42 -35.86
CA ALA A 508 1.43 20.54 -35.37
C ALA A 508 0.64 19.24 -35.54
N GLY A 509 -0.13 18.84 -34.53
CA GLY A 509 -0.96 17.64 -34.58
C GLY A 509 -0.69 16.67 -33.43
N PRO A 510 -1.01 15.37 -33.59
CA PRO A 510 -0.77 14.35 -32.56
C PRO A 510 0.71 14.26 -32.21
N ALA A 511 1.04 14.19 -30.92
CA ALA A 511 2.43 14.25 -30.45
C ALA A 511 3.32 13.10 -31.00
N ALA A 512 2.73 11.93 -31.23
CA ALA A 512 3.43 10.78 -31.80
C ALA A 512 3.73 10.91 -33.30
N ALA A 513 2.96 11.72 -34.04
CA ALA A 513 3.08 11.87 -35.49
C ALA A 513 2.60 13.26 -35.96
N PRO A 514 3.29 14.34 -35.57
CA PRO A 514 2.89 15.69 -35.92
C PRO A 514 3.20 15.97 -37.40
N LYS A 515 2.38 16.82 -38.01
CA LYS A 515 2.66 17.36 -39.34
C LYS A 515 3.78 18.39 -39.24
N ARG A 516 4.78 18.25 -40.11
CA ARG A 516 5.91 19.17 -40.24
C ARG A 516 5.62 20.20 -41.33
N VAL A 517 5.75 21.48 -40.99
CA VAL A 517 5.50 22.60 -41.90
C VAL A 517 6.68 23.58 -41.82
N PRO A 518 7.60 23.55 -42.80
CA PRO A 518 8.62 24.57 -42.96
C PRO A 518 7.99 25.92 -43.36
N GLU A 519 8.25 26.97 -42.59
CA GLU A 519 7.82 28.34 -42.84
C GLU A 519 9.00 29.12 -43.44
N LEU A 520 9.12 29.10 -44.77
CA LEU A 520 10.28 29.64 -45.50
C LEU A 520 10.05 31.01 -46.15
N THR A 521 8.82 31.53 -46.14
CA THR A 521 8.44 32.74 -46.89
C THR A 521 9.34 33.95 -46.60
N PRO A 522 9.64 34.31 -45.33
CA PRO A 522 10.54 35.44 -45.05
C PRO A 522 11.94 35.24 -45.64
N TRP A 523 12.47 34.03 -45.57
CA TRP A 523 13.78 33.67 -46.12
C TRP A 523 13.81 33.71 -47.65
N LEU A 524 12.76 33.21 -48.31
CA LEU A 524 12.64 33.25 -49.78
C LEU A 524 12.59 34.69 -50.30
N LEU A 525 11.85 35.58 -49.63
CA LEU A 525 11.79 37.00 -49.98
C LEU A 525 13.16 37.68 -49.82
N TRP A 526 13.82 37.48 -48.68
CA TRP A 526 15.16 38.03 -48.42
C TRP A 526 16.20 37.58 -49.45
N ARG A 527 16.12 36.32 -49.92
CA ARG A 527 17.00 35.84 -51.00
C ARG A 527 16.72 36.52 -52.33
N ALA A 528 15.45 36.65 -52.69
CA ALA A 528 15.05 37.31 -53.93
C ALA A 528 15.54 38.76 -53.96
N GLU A 529 15.44 39.49 -52.85
CA GLU A 529 15.96 40.86 -52.71
C GLU A 529 17.49 40.97 -52.90
N ARG A 530 18.23 39.90 -52.54
CA ARG A 530 19.69 39.84 -52.66
C ARG A 530 20.20 39.17 -53.94
N GLY A 531 19.31 38.67 -54.79
CA GLY A 531 19.66 37.95 -56.03
C GLY A 531 20.37 36.61 -55.78
N LEU A 532 20.06 35.93 -54.67
CA LEU A 532 20.74 34.70 -54.19
C LEU A 532 20.07 33.39 -54.55
#